data_AF-A0A8T7D1X0-F1
#
_entry.id   AF-A0A8T7D1X0-F1
#
_cell.length_a   1.000
_cell.length_b   1.000
_cell.length_c   1.000
_cell.angle_alpha   90.00
_cell.angle_beta   90.00
_cell.angle_gamma   90.00
#
_symmetry.space_group_name_H-M   'P 1'
#
loop_
_entity.id
_entity.type
_entity.pdbx_description
1 polymer ?
#
loop_
_entity_poly.entity_id
_entity_poly.type
_entity_poly.pdbx_seq_one_letter_code
_entity_poly.pdbx_strand_id
1 'polypeptide(L)'
;SAPVDYEVCPSKHGSLYPGDTIEVHYVHSSAQITPGPTLGACLSDSIKNPQLRVETQVYVLVNDKKAGDFGKLTEHGKKDGLHQALNIPNDTGTPIQFAGSTTGPGYNEKGSPFQVSWSVRPKVAKVNIETVGKWCKGNVFNEDHAHGVRNLVTNPDLLSEITQ
;
A
#
# COMPACT_ATOMS: atom_id res chain seq x y z
N SER A 1 19.04 13.48 -1.10
CA SER A 1 19.23 12.38 -0.15
C SER A 1 20.58 11.74 -0.41
N ALA A 2 21.27 11.22 0.61
CA ALA A 2 22.49 10.43 0.38
C ALA A 2 22.13 9.08 -0.28
N PRO A 3 23.02 8.47 -1.08
CA PRO A 3 22.85 7.13 -1.64
C PRO A 3 22.84 6.05 -0.54
N VAL A 4 22.41 4.83 -0.89
CA VAL A 4 22.48 3.64 -0.03
C VAL A 4 23.46 2.65 -0.67
N ASP A 5 24.26 1.94 0.14
CA ASP A 5 25.36 1.11 -0.36
C ASP A 5 24.94 -0.31 -0.78
N TYR A 6 23.64 -0.59 -0.90
CA TYR A 6 23.09 -1.90 -1.26
C TYR A 6 21.75 -1.77 -2.00
N GLU A 7 21.34 -2.84 -2.68
CA GLU A 7 20.06 -2.90 -3.39
C GLU A 7 18.88 -3.03 -2.42
N VAL A 8 17.95 -2.08 -2.48
CA VAL A 8 16.75 -2.06 -1.64
C VAL A 8 15.58 -2.66 -2.42
N CYS A 9 14.98 -3.74 -1.88
CA CYS A 9 13.80 -4.41 -2.45
C CYS A 9 13.95 -4.74 -3.96
N PRO A 10 14.99 -5.49 -4.36
CA PRO A 10 15.33 -5.71 -5.76
C PRO A 10 14.22 -6.46 -6.50
N SER A 11 13.96 -6.06 -7.75
CA SER A 11 12.97 -6.68 -8.63
C SER A 11 13.50 -6.86 -10.04
N LYS A 12 12.73 -7.56 -10.88
CA LYS A 12 13.00 -7.62 -12.34
C LYS A 12 12.95 -6.25 -13.05
N HIS A 13 12.41 -5.22 -12.40
CA HIS A 13 12.25 -3.87 -12.92
C HIS A 13 13.20 -2.84 -12.27
N GLY A 14 14.08 -3.29 -11.37
CA GLY A 14 15.02 -2.43 -10.63
C GLY A 14 14.79 -2.45 -9.13
N SER A 15 15.72 -1.81 -8.42
CA SER A 15 15.71 -1.60 -6.97
C SER A 15 15.15 -0.23 -6.64
N LEU A 16 14.80 -0.02 -5.37
CA LEU A 16 14.37 1.28 -4.84
C LEU A 16 15.57 2.16 -4.49
N TYR A 17 15.43 3.46 -4.72
CA TYR A 17 16.45 4.47 -4.45
C TYR A 17 15.89 5.63 -3.61
N PRO A 18 16.76 6.33 -2.84
CA PRO A 18 16.35 7.55 -2.16
C PRO A 18 15.90 8.61 -3.18
N GLY A 19 14.71 9.16 -2.98
CA GLY A 19 14.03 10.05 -3.93
C GLY A 19 12.82 9.40 -4.59
N ASP A 20 12.78 8.06 -4.66
CA ASP A 20 11.63 7.34 -5.20
C ASP A 20 10.40 7.52 -4.32
N THR A 21 9.23 7.36 -4.94
CA THR A 21 7.95 7.29 -4.25
C THR A 21 7.42 5.87 -4.26
N ILE A 22 6.95 5.40 -3.12
CA ILE A 22 6.19 4.15 -3.02
C ILE A 22 4.75 4.46 -2.63
N GLU A 23 3.82 3.69 -3.19
CA GLU A 23 2.42 3.69 -2.80
C GLU A 23 2.14 2.44 -1.97
N VAL A 24 1.48 2.61 -0.83
CA VAL A 24 1.18 1.52 0.11
C VAL A 24 -0.32 1.44 0.31
N HIS A 25 -0.85 0.23 0.11
CA HIS A 25 -2.27 -0.09 0.29
C HIS A 25 -2.47 -0.90 1.57
N TYR A 26 -3.12 -0.29 2.55
CA TYR A 26 -3.54 -0.95 3.79
C TYR A 26 -4.94 -1.56 3.58
N VAL A 27 -4.96 -2.83 3.22
CA VAL A 27 -6.20 -3.55 2.89
C VAL A 27 -6.81 -4.13 4.17
N HIS A 28 -8.05 -3.74 4.45
CA HIS A 28 -8.85 -4.24 5.56
C HIS A 28 -10.00 -5.08 5.03
N SER A 29 -10.30 -6.19 5.69
CA SER A 29 -11.42 -7.07 5.36
C SER A 29 -12.42 -7.12 6.52
N SER A 30 -13.70 -7.17 6.19
CA SER A 30 -14.76 -7.47 7.16
C SER A 30 -14.80 -8.94 7.57
N ALA A 31 -14.01 -9.81 6.93
CA ALA A 31 -13.94 -11.23 7.25
C ALA A 31 -13.06 -11.51 8.48
N GLN A 32 -13.35 -12.62 9.17
CA GLN A 32 -12.52 -13.13 10.28
C GLN A 32 -11.31 -13.89 9.72
N ILE A 33 -10.32 -13.12 9.27
CA ILE A 33 -9.09 -13.62 8.64
C ILE A 33 -7.85 -13.11 9.36
N THR A 34 -6.70 -13.70 9.03
CA THR A 34 -5.38 -13.24 9.49
C THR A 34 -4.61 -12.63 8.31
N PRO A 35 -3.75 -11.62 8.54
CA PRO A 35 -2.86 -11.10 7.52
C PRO A 35 -2.04 -12.21 6.87
N GLY A 36 -1.82 -12.08 5.56
CA GLY A 36 -1.13 -13.07 4.78
C GLY A 36 -0.90 -12.58 3.35
N PRO A 37 -0.19 -13.38 2.53
CA PRO A 37 0.14 -13.01 1.18
C PRO A 37 -1.10 -12.92 0.29
N THR A 38 -1.06 -11.96 -0.64
CA THR A 38 -2.07 -11.71 -1.68
C THR A 38 -3.45 -11.28 -1.18
N LEU A 39 -4.29 -10.83 -2.11
CA LEU A 39 -5.71 -10.55 -1.84
C LEU A 39 -6.47 -11.78 -1.31
N GLY A 40 -6.00 -13.00 -1.59
CA GLY A 40 -6.62 -14.23 -1.11
C GLY A 40 -6.69 -14.31 0.43
N ALA A 41 -5.72 -13.72 1.14
CA ALA A 41 -5.73 -13.67 2.61
C ALA A 41 -6.87 -12.82 3.18
N CYS A 42 -7.47 -11.94 2.37
CA CYS A 42 -8.62 -11.13 2.78
C CYS A 42 -9.96 -11.90 2.68
N LEU A 43 -9.95 -13.11 2.13
CA LEU A 43 -11.13 -13.92 1.84
C LEU A 43 -11.26 -15.09 2.81
N SER A 44 -12.48 -15.56 3.03
CA SER A 44 -12.75 -16.76 3.84
C SER A 44 -13.88 -17.57 3.21
N ASP A 45 -13.85 -18.89 3.36
CA ASP A 45 -14.91 -19.77 2.82
C ASP A 45 -16.30 -19.49 3.43
N SER A 46 -16.31 -18.98 4.68
CA SER A 46 -17.53 -18.61 5.41
C SER A 46 -18.12 -17.26 4.97
N ILE A 47 -17.33 -16.39 4.35
CA ILE A 47 -17.75 -15.05 3.88
C ILE A 47 -17.34 -14.92 2.42
N LYS A 48 -18.28 -15.25 1.52
CA LYS A 48 -18.03 -15.31 0.07
C LYS A 48 -17.77 -13.96 -0.60
N ASN A 49 -18.20 -12.86 0.02
CA ASN A 49 -17.99 -11.51 -0.50
C ASN A 49 -17.78 -10.51 0.66
N PRO A 50 -16.58 -10.46 1.26
CA PRO A 50 -16.29 -9.49 2.30
C PRO A 50 -16.29 -8.08 1.73
N GLN A 51 -16.59 -7.09 2.58
CA GLN A 51 -16.31 -5.71 2.24
C GLN A 51 -14.83 -5.44 2.46
N LEU A 52 -14.20 -4.80 1.49
CA LEU A 52 -12.80 -4.40 1.57
C LEU A 52 -12.73 -2.88 1.72
N ARG A 53 -11.90 -2.42 2.66
CA ARG A 53 -11.54 -1.01 2.81
C ARG A 53 -10.04 -0.86 2.62
N VAL A 54 -9.63 -0.03 1.67
CA VAL A 54 -8.23 0.25 1.38
C VAL A 54 -7.92 1.68 1.80
N GLU A 55 -7.02 1.82 2.77
CA GLU A 55 -6.39 3.11 3.09
C GLU A 55 -5.07 3.18 2.32
N THR A 56 -4.81 4.30 1.65
CA THR A 56 -3.64 4.45 0.77
C THR A 56 -2.76 5.60 1.24
N GLN A 57 -1.45 5.36 1.22
CA GLN A 57 -0.41 6.33 1.54
C GLN A 57 0.63 6.37 0.43
N VAL A 58 1.16 7.56 0.17
CA VAL A 58 2.34 7.73 -0.68
C VAL A 58 3.51 8.16 0.20
N TYR A 59 4.63 7.46 0.08
CA TYR A 59 5.84 7.75 0.82
C TYR A 59 6.98 8.13 -0.12
N VAL A 60 7.71 9.19 0.22
CA VAL A 60 8.98 9.52 -0.41
C VAL A 60 10.09 8.86 0.38
N LEU A 61 10.91 8.06 -0.31
CA LEU A 61 12.03 7.36 0.28
C LEU A 61 13.20 8.31 0.49
N VAL A 62 13.73 8.36 1.70
CA VAL A 62 14.92 9.15 2.04
C VAL A 62 15.91 8.27 2.80
N ASN A 63 17.20 8.50 2.60
CA ASN A 63 18.24 7.95 3.45
C ASN A 63 18.47 8.92 4.62
N ASP A 64 17.53 8.92 5.57
CA ASP A 64 17.56 9.76 6.76
C ASP A 64 16.97 8.98 7.94
N LYS A 65 17.77 8.74 8.97
CA LYS A 65 17.37 8.01 10.19
C LYS A 65 16.32 8.74 11.03
N LYS A 66 16.08 10.03 10.76
CA LYS A 66 15.01 10.82 11.38
C LYS A 66 13.66 10.70 10.66
N ALA A 67 13.64 10.11 9.47
CA ALA A 67 12.40 9.87 8.72
C ALA A 67 11.58 8.72 9.34
N GLY A 68 10.35 8.52 8.84
CA GLY A 68 9.46 7.48 9.33
C GLY A 68 10.05 6.07 9.18
N ASP A 69 9.73 5.19 10.13
CA ASP A 69 10.12 3.78 10.10
C ASP A 69 9.03 2.95 9.43
N PHE A 70 9.36 2.31 8.32
CA PHE A 70 8.41 1.51 7.54
C PHE A 70 7.85 0.30 8.30
N GLY A 71 8.66 -0.33 9.14
CA GLY A 71 8.22 -1.44 9.99
C GLY A 71 7.17 -0.99 11.01
N LYS A 72 7.31 0.22 11.56
CA LYS A 72 6.27 0.80 12.43
C LYS A 72 5.03 1.16 11.64
N LEU A 73 5.17 1.80 10.48
CA LEU A 73 4.06 2.21 9.62
C LEU A 73 3.24 1.01 9.10
N THR A 74 3.85 -0.18 9.01
CA THR A 74 3.21 -1.42 8.56
C THR A 74 2.87 -2.37 9.71
N GLU A 75 3.08 -1.95 10.96
CA GLU A 75 2.71 -2.73 12.13
C GLU A 75 1.20 -2.97 12.15
N HIS A 76 0.80 -4.23 12.38
CA HIS A 76 -0.59 -4.63 12.44
C HIS A 76 -0.88 -5.38 13.74
N GLY A 77 -2.13 -5.25 14.21
CA GLY A 77 -2.60 -5.92 15.40
C GLY A 77 -4.11 -6.15 15.32
N LYS A 78 -4.69 -6.71 16.39
CA LYS A 78 -6.14 -6.82 16.51
C LYS A 78 -6.72 -5.59 17.19
N LYS A 79 -7.73 -4.99 16.56
CA LYS A 79 -8.55 -3.93 17.13
C LYS A 79 -10.02 -4.28 16.91
N ASP A 80 -10.80 -4.28 17.98
CA ASP A 80 -12.22 -4.67 17.96
C ASP A 80 -12.46 -6.05 17.32
N GLY A 81 -11.54 -7.00 17.58
CA GLY A 81 -11.61 -8.38 17.08
C GLY A 81 -11.08 -8.59 15.65
N LEU A 82 -10.81 -7.54 14.88
CA LEU A 82 -10.32 -7.62 13.50
C LEU A 82 -8.85 -7.19 13.39
N HIS A 83 -8.13 -7.76 12.42
CA HIS A 83 -6.76 -7.33 12.12
C HIS A 83 -6.75 -5.98 11.39
N GLN A 84 -5.93 -5.04 11.86
CA GLN A 84 -5.81 -3.68 11.32
C GLN A 84 -4.37 -3.19 11.42
N ALA A 85 -3.98 -2.29 10.51
CA ALA A 85 -2.74 -1.54 10.67
C ALA A 85 -2.88 -0.52 11.80
N LEU A 86 -1.86 -0.42 12.66
CA LEU A 86 -1.94 0.34 13.91
C LEU A 86 -1.48 1.79 13.76
N ASN A 87 -0.55 2.03 12.83
CA ASN A 87 0.21 3.28 12.75
C ASN A 87 0.08 3.96 11.39
N ILE A 88 -1.08 3.87 10.73
CA ILE A 88 -1.31 4.61 9.48
C ILE A 88 -1.24 6.11 9.78
N PRO A 89 -0.40 6.90 9.08
CA PRO A 89 -0.35 8.34 9.25
C PRO A 89 -1.70 9.00 8.97
N ASN A 90 -2.09 9.97 9.79
CA ASN A 90 -3.36 10.69 9.63
C ASN A 90 -3.18 12.17 9.25
N ASP A 91 -1.94 12.62 9.10
CA ASP A 91 -1.51 14.00 8.83
C ASP A 91 -1.15 14.25 7.35
N THR A 92 -1.30 13.26 6.48
CA THR A 92 -1.06 13.35 5.03
C THR A 92 -2.24 13.94 4.23
N GLY A 93 -3.01 14.83 4.86
CA GLY A 93 -4.16 15.53 4.26
C GLY A 93 -5.48 14.77 4.34
N THR A 94 -6.58 15.44 4.02
CA THR A 94 -7.93 14.85 4.00
C THR A 94 -8.02 13.81 2.89
N PRO A 95 -8.43 12.56 3.19
CA PRO A 95 -8.51 11.51 2.17
C PRO A 95 -9.62 11.77 1.17
N ILE A 96 -9.35 11.47 -0.10
CA ILE A 96 -10.34 11.37 -1.16
C ILE A 96 -10.91 9.96 -1.12
N GLN A 97 -12.23 9.84 -0.96
CA GLN A 97 -12.91 8.55 -0.79
C GLN A 97 -13.80 8.23 -1.98
N PHE A 98 -13.74 6.99 -2.46
CA PHE A 98 -14.58 6.53 -3.57
C PHE A 98 -14.81 5.02 -3.51
N ALA A 99 -15.93 4.58 -4.07
CA ALA A 99 -16.17 3.16 -4.32
C ALA A 99 -15.36 2.74 -5.56
N GLY A 100 -14.63 1.63 -5.44
CA GLY A 100 -13.75 1.14 -6.50
C GLY A 100 -13.73 -0.38 -6.57
N SER A 101 -12.68 -0.90 -7.19
CA SER A 101 -12.46 -2.34 -7.38
C SER A 101 -11.03 -2.71 -7.02
N THR A 102 -10.76 -4.00 -6.82
CA THR A 102 -9.39 -4.50 -6.77
C THR A 102 -8.85 -4.66 -8.19
N THR A 103 -7.60 -4.26 -8.43
CA THR A 103 -6.93 -4.52 -9.71
C THR A 103 -6.12 -5.80 -9.61
N GLY A 104 -6.40 -6.77 -10.50
CA GLY A 104 -5.62 -7.99 -10.63
C GLY A 104 -4.43 -7.84 -11.58
N PRO A 105 -3.46 -8.79 -11.56
CA PRO A 105 -2.27 -8.73 -12.41
C PRO A 105 -2.57 -8.91 -13.91
N GLY A 106 -3.80 -9.28 -14.26
CA GLY A 106 -4.20 -9.51 -15.66
C GLY A 106 -4.53 -8.24 -16.46
N TYR A 107 -4.58 -7.06 -15.83
CA TYR A 107 -4.85 -5.76 -16.47
C TYR A 107 -6.00 -5.80 -17.52
N ASN A 108 -7.08 -6.50 -17.20
CA ASN A 108 -8.25 -6.64 -18.08
C ASN A 108 -9.38 -5.70 -17.66
N GLU A 109 -10.41 -5.59 -18.49
CA GLU A 109 -11.58 -4.74 -18.25
C GLU A 109 -12.67 -5.40 -17.40
N LYS A 110 -12.43 -6.64 -16.92
CA LYS A 110 -13.40 -7.34 -16.09
C LYS A 110 -13.34 -6.79 -14.67
N GLY A 111 -14.43 -6.17 -14.24
CA GLY A 111 -14.58 -5.66 -12.88
C GLY A 111 -14.35 -6.75 -11.82
N SER A 112 -13.71 -6.36 -10.73
CA SER A 112 -13.60 -7.21 -9.54
C SER A 112 -14.98 -7.55 -9.00
N PRO A 113 -15.21 -8.79 -8.52
CA PRO A 113 -16.46 -9.13 -7.84
C PRO A 113 -16.60 -8.51 -6.44
N PHE A 114 -15.52 -7.88 -5.92
CA PHE A 114 -15.47 -7.37 -4.56
C PHE A 114 -15.95 -5.92 -4.46
N GLN A 115 -16.62 -5.62 -3.36
CA GLN A 115 -16.97 -4.26 -2.97
C GLN A 115 -15.81 -3.64 -2.23
N VAL A 116 -15.15 -2.65 -2.85
CA VAL A 116 -13.99 -1.98 -2.30
C VAL A 116 -14.28 -0.50 -2.09
N SER A 117 -14.04 0.00 -0.88
CA SER A 117 -13.92 1.44 -0.65
C SER A 117 -12.45 1.83 -0.59
N TRP A 118 -12.10 2.88 -1.31
CA TRP A 118 -10.76 3.45 -1.35
C TRP A 118 -10.75 4.77 -0.60
N SER A 119 -9.66 5.01 0.13
CA SER A 119 -9.35 6.24 0.84
C SER A 119 -7.91 6.61 0.51
N VAL A 120 -7.74 7.61 -0.37
CA VAL A 120 -6.43 8.01 -0.90
C VAL A 120 -6.04 9.37 -0.32
N ARG A 121 -4.91 9.41 0.39
CA ARG A 121 -4.42 10.67 0.97
C ARG A 121 -3.53 11.44 -0.01
N PRO A 122 -3.73 12.76 -0.14
CA PRO A 122 -3.13 13.54 -1.22
C PRO A 122 -1.69 13.99 -0.94
N LYS A 123 -1.20 13.94 0.32
CA LYS A 123 0.14 14.37 0.68
C LYS A 123 1.05 13.17 0.95
N VAL A 124 2.35 13.40 0.82
CA VAL A 124 3.38 12.39 1.05
C VAL A 124 3.98 12.50 2.46
N ALA A 125 4.45 11.38 3.00
CA ALA A 125 5.33 11.36 4.17
C ALA A 125 6.72 10.82 3.81
N LYS A 126 7.75 11.24 4.55
CA LYS A 126 9.12 10.76 4.34
C LYS A 126 9.37 9.47 5.14
N VAL A 127 9.91 8.45 4.49
CA VAL A 127 10.23 7.16 5.10
C VAL A 127 11.70 6.83 4.90
N ASN A 128 12.34 6.30 5.94
CA ASN A 128 13.72 5.85 5.86
C ASN A 128 13.81 4.59 4.99
N ILE A 129 14.48 4.71 3.85
CA ILE A 129 14.65 3.62 2.88
C ILE A 129 15.31 2.37 3.47
N GLU A 130 16.19 2.52 4.46
CA GLU A 130 16.83 1.38 5.12
C GLU A 130 15.78 0.47 5.80
N THR A 131 14.73 1.07 6.36
CA THR A 131 13.65 0.34 7.04
C THR A 131 12.72 -0.36 6.05
N VAL A 132 12.52 0.21 4.86
CA VAL A 132 11.82 -0.44 3.75
C VAL A 132 12.60 -1.66 3.28
N GLY A 133 13.91 -1.50 3.06
CA GLY A 133 14.78 -2.61 2.67
C GLY A 133 14.83 -3.74 3.70
N LYS A 134 14.73 -3.42 4.99
CA LYS A 134 14.60 -4.45 6.04
C LYS A 134 13.27 -5.19 5.95
N TRP A 135 12.17 -4.47 5.73
CA TRP A 135 10.82 -5.06 5.63
C TRP A 135 10.67 -6.00 4.42
N CYS A 136 11.27 -5.66 3.28
CA CYS A 136 11.28 -6.51 2.08
C CYS A 136 12.04 -7.83 2.27
N LYS A 137 12.90 -7.95 3.28
CA LYS A 137 13.62 -9.21 3.57
C LYS A 137 12.73 -10.26 4.26
N GLY A 138 11.56 -9.84 4.78
CA GLY A 138 10.63 -10.73 5.44
C GLY A 138 9.52 -9.98 6.16
N ASN A 139 8.28 -10.29 5.79
CA ASN A 139 7.05 -9.80 6.41
C ASN A 139 5.94 -10.84 6.20
N VAL A 140 4.83 -10.71 6.92
CA VAL A 140 3.70 -11.65 6.88
C VAL A 140 3.01 -11.73 5.50
N PHE A 141 3.21 -10.72 4.66
CA PHE A 141 2.60 -10.62 3.34
C PHE A 141 3.45 -11.25 2.23
N ASN A 142 4.68 -11.71 2.55
CA ASN A 142 5.68 -12.17 1.58
C ASN A 142 5.99 -11.14 0.48
N GLU A 143 5.87 -9.86 0.81
CA GLU A 143 6.16 -8.76 -0.11
C GLU A 143 7.66 -8.45 -0.07
N ASP A 144 8.37 -8.73 -1.15
CA ASP A 144 9.83 -8.62 -1.21
C ASP A 144 10.36 -7.57 -2.21
N HIS A 145 9.46 -6.97 -3.00
CA HIS A 145 9.81 -5.96 -3.99
C HIS A 145 8.66 -4.98 -4.31
N ALA A 146 8.97 -3.88 -4.99
CA ALA A 146 7.96 -2.97 -5.51
C ALA A 146 7.33 -3.54 -6.80
N HIS A 147 6.00 -3.66 -6.83
CA HIS A 147 5.24 -4.36 -7.89
C HIS A 147 5.01 -3.56 -9.18
N GLY A 148 5.61 -2.39 -9.33
CA GLY A 148 5.53 -1.68 -10.60
C GLY A 148 6.01 -0.23 -10.53
N VAL A 149 6.38 0.27 -11.70
CA VAL A 149 6.61 1.69 -11.96
C VAL A 149 5.47 2.11 -12.87
N ARG A 150 4.51 2.88 -12.36
CA ARG A 150 3.38 3.36 -13.18
C ARG A 150 3.74 4.75 -13.69
N ASN A 151 3.68 4.94 -15.00
CA ASN A 151 3.65 6.31 -15.54
C ASN A 151 2.41 7.02 -14.99
N LEU A 152 2.53 8.32 -14.71
CA LEU A 152 1.38 9.19 -14.43
C LEU A 152 0.33 9.01 -15.53
N VAL A 153 -0.95 9.08 -15.15
CA VAL A 153 -2.09 8.93 -16.08
C VAL A 153 -1.88 9.83 -17.29
N THR A 154 -1.67 9.24 -18.46
CA THR A 154 -1.38 9.98 -19.70
C THR A 154 -2.63 10.45 -20.42
N ASN A 155 -3.81 9.96 -20.01
CA ASN A 155 -5.10 10.37 -20.55
C ASN A 155 -5.90 11.15 -19.47
N PRO A 156 -5.88 12.49 -19.51
CA PRO A 156 -6.60 13.33 -18.55
C PRO A 156 -8.11 13.06 -18.51
N ASP A 157 -8.71 12.57 -19.60
CA ASP A 157 -10.15 12.28 -19.66
C ASP A 157 -10.57 11.14 -18.72
N LEU A 158 -9.61 10.32 -18.27
CA LEU A 158 -9.84 9.25 -17.29
C LEU A 158 -9.68 9.71 -15.83
N LEU A 159 -9.33 10.98 -15.61
CA LEU A 159 -9.19 11.54 -14.27
C LEU A 159 -10.54 12.05 -13.79
N SER A 160 -10.96 11.60 -12.62
CA SER A 160 -12.07 12.25 -11.91
C SER A 160 -11.62 13.63 -11.41
N GLU A 161 -12.51 14.62 -11.47
CA GLU A 161 -12.26 15.90 -10.83
C GLU A 161 -12.07 15.69 -9.32
N ILE A 162 -10.90 16.07 -8.81
CA ILE A 162 -10.63 16.12 -7.38
C ILE A 162 -10.98 17.53 -6.91
N THR A 163 -12.13 17.70 -6.28
CA THR A 163 -12.46 18.92 -5.53
C THR A 163 -11.77 18.87 -4.18
N GLN A 164 -10.96 19.90 -3.88
CA GLN A 164 -10.17 20.02 -2.65
C GLN A 164 -10.81 20.99 -1.67
#